data_AF-A0A2V9ID32-F1
#
_entry.id   AF-A0A2V9ID32-F1
#
_cell.length_a   1.000
_cell.length_b   1.000
_cell.length_c   1.000
_cell.angle_alpha   90.00
_cell.angle_beta   90.00
_cell.angle_gamma   90.00
#
_symmetry.space_group_name_H-M   'P 1'
#
loop_
_entity.id
_entity.type
_entity.pdbx_description
1 polymer ?
#
loop_
_entity_poly.entity_id
_entity_poly.type
_entity_poly.pdbx_seq_one_letter_code
_entity_poly.pdbx_strand_id
1 'polypeptide(L)'
;MAGGAHVFLVHAPSPFRRSPDLEALVLDYHQQLARLGAPLILFYLYEAAGGIAYSPELLRRLLALPQVVGIKLATLDSVMTFQSVAHLVAGEFPRKLLITGEDRFLGYSLMCGARAALIGMGAACTGLQHKLMRAHFDGKAATFLALSEAVDRLSQVTFVPPMEGYIRRMLWVLAHLGVIERESAHDPWGPELEEGEFVAIGKTLRALGELPSRRVRGVEIARRALTRSLR
;
A
#
# COMPACT_ATOMS: atom_id res chain seq x y z
N MET A 1 -2.97 25.32 3.30
CA MET A 1 -3.01 25.24 4.77
C MET A 1 -1.69 25.76 5.35
N ALA A 2 -1.61 26.14 6.63
CA ALA A 2 -0.41 26.79 7.20
C ALA A 2 0.90 25.98 7.01
N GLY A 3 0.83 24.64 7.04
CA GLY A 3 1.98 23.75 6.79
C GLY A 3 2.18 23.31 5.33
N GLY A 4 1.54 23.95 4.35
CA GLY A 4 1.71 23.63 2.92
C GLY A 4 0.98 22.38 2.41
N ALA A 5 0.34 21.60 3.28
CA ALA A 5 -0.47 20.47 2.87
C ALA A 5 -1.67 20.90 1.98
N HIS A 6 -2.02 20.05 1.02
CA HIS A 6 -3.09 20.27 0.04
C HIS A 6 -4.42 19.58 0.41
N VAL A 7 -4.34 18.48 1.18
CA VAL A 7 -5.47 17.60 1.53
C VAL A 7 -5.16 16.87 2.83
N PHE A 8 -6.18 16.51 3.60
CA PHE A 8 -6.04 15.64 4.75
C PHE A 8 -6.55 14.23 4.45
N LEU A 9 -5.77 13.21 4.80
CA LEU A 9 -6.26 11.84 4.90
C LEU A 9 -6.82 11.64 6.30
N VAL A 10 -8.13 11.42 6.39
CA VAL A 10 -8.87 11.40 7.65
C VAL A 10 -9.08 9.96 8.09
N HIS A 11 -8.41 9.57 9.17
CA HIS A 11 -8.63 8.27 9.82
C HIS A 11 -10.01 8.21 10.48
N ALA A 12 -10.56 7.00 10.54
CA ALA A 12 -11.74 6.74 11.36
C ALA A 12 -11.45 7.09 12.84
N PRO A 13 -12.40 7.71 13.57
CA PRO A 13 -12.22 8.04 14.97
C PRO A 13 -12.34 6.78 15.85
N SER A 14 -11.30 5.96 15.85
CA SER A 14 -11.24 4.65 16.51
C SER A 14 -11.57 4.66 18.02
N PRO A 15 -11.35 5.75 18.80
CA PRO A 15 -11.81 5.79 20.19
C PRO A 15 -13.33 5.59 20.35
N PHE A 16 -14.13 5.90 19.33
CA PHE A 16 -15.59 5.75 19.37
C PHE A 16 -16.08 4.37 18.92
N ARG A 17 -15.20 3.44 18.50
CA ARG A 17 -15.60 2.16 17.87
C ARG A 17 -16.62 1.34 18.67
N ARG A 18 -16.62 1.45 20.00
CA ARG A 18 -17.54 0.72 20.91
C ARG A 18 -18.78 1.52 21.31
N SER A 19 -18.97 2.72 20.77
CA SER A 19 -20.12 3.56 21.08
C SER A 19 -21.40 3.03 20.41
N PRO A 20 -22.55 3.04 21.10
CA PRO A 20 -23.83 2.75 20.45
C PRO A 20 -24.20 3.79 19.38
N ASP A 21 -23.67 5.02 19.49
CA ASP A 21 -23.90 6.13 18.55
C ASP A 21 -22.78 6.28 17.51
N LEU A 22 -22.05 5.20 17.23
CA LEU A 22 -20.84 5.20 16.39
C LEU A 22 -21.01 5.97 15.08
N GLU A 23 -22.06 5.69 14.31
CA GLU A 23 -22.23 6.34 13.00
C GLU A 23 -22.46 7.85 13.10
N ALA A 24 -23.22 8.28 14.12
CA ALA A 24 -23.46 9.70 14.37
C ALA A 24 -22.16 10.42 14.78
N LEU A 25 -21.36 9.79 15.64
CA LEU A 25 -20.06 10.30 16.07
C LEU A 25 -19.03 10.35 14.92
N VAL A 26 -19.01 9.33 14.06
CA VAL A 26 -18.15 9.31 12.86
C VAL A 26 -18.53 10.45 11.93
N LEU A 27 -19.83 10.68 11.68
CA LEU A 27 -20.25 11.79 10.82
C LEU A 27 -19.90 13.15 11.43
N ASP A 28 -20.22 13.37 12.72
CA ASP A 28 -19.89 14.63 13.39
C ASP A 28 -18.39 14.89 13.32
N TYR A 29 -17.55 13.90 13.65
CA TYR A 29 -16.10 14.01 13.54
C TYR A 29 -15.62 14.51 12.16
N HIS A 30 -16.15 13.93 11.07
CA HIS A 30 -15.81 14.36 9.70
C HIS A 30 -16.38 15.75 9.36
N GLN A 31 -17.57 16.10 9.85
CA GLN A 31 -18.15 17.43 9.67
C GLN A 31 -17.33 18.51 10.39
N GLN A 32 -16.83 18.22 11.60
CA GLN A 32 -15.96 19.13 12.35
C GLN A 32 -14.66 19.39 11.59
N LEU A 33 -14.05 18.35 11.01
CA LEU A 33 -12.87 18.51 10.14
C LEU A 33 -13.18 19.27 8.86
N ALA A 34 -14.34 19.05 8.25
CA ALA A 34 -14.77 19.75 7.05
C ALA A 34 -14.93 21.27 7.27
N ARG A 35 -15.27 21.72 8.49
CA ARG A 35 -15.34 23.15 8.84
C ARG A 35 -14.00 23.87 8.76
N LEU A 36 -12.88 23.15 8.74
CA LEU A 36 -11.55 23.72 8.48
C LEU A 36 -11.40 24.23 7.04
N GLY A 37 -12.34 23.90 6.14
CA GLY A 37 -12.35 24.34 4.75
C GLY A 37 -11.32 23.63 3.84
N ALA A 38 -10.56 22.67 4.37
CA ALA A 38 -9.58 21.90 3.61
C ALA A 38 -10.20 20.69 2.90
N PRO A 39 -9.70 20.28 1.72
CA PRO A 39 -10.07 19.02 1.11
C PRO A 39 -9.76 17.82 2.01
N LEU A 40 -10.67 16.85 2.03
CA LEU A 40 -10.57 15.62 2.82
C LEU A 40 -10.58 14.38 1.92
N ILE A 41 -9.76 13.41 2.25
CA ILE A 41 -9.85 12.04 1.75
C ILE A 41 -10.28 11.18 2.94
N LEU A 42 -11.40 10.49 2.81
CA LEU A 42 -11.83 9.51 3.81
C LEU A 42 -10.86 8.34 3.84
N PHE A 43 -10.57 7.77 5.00
CA PHE A 43 -9.80 6.54 5.10
C PHE A 43 -10.66 5.40 5.68
N TYR A 44 -11.09 4.50 4.81
CA TYR A 44 -11.69 3.23 5.22
C TYR A 44 -10.56 2.22 5.43
N LEU A 45 -10.30 1.89 6.69
CA LEU A 45 -9.28 0.94 7.11
C LEU A 45 -9.95 -0.29 7.74
N TYR A 46 -9.34 -1.46 7.62
CA TYR A 46 -9.77 -2.67 8.31
C TYR A 46 -9.59 -2.55 9.84
N GLU A 47 -10.42 -3.26 10.61
CA GLU A 47 -10.52 -3.03 12.06
C GLU A 47 -9.24 -3.34 12.84
N ALA A 48 -8.53 -4.40 12.45
CA ALA A 48 -7.29 -4.82 13.10
C ALA A 48 -6.19 -3.74 13.00
N ALA A 49 -6.19 -2.90 11.96
CA ALA A 49 -5.28 -1.75 11.86
C ALA A 49 -5.85 -0.43 12.42
N GLY A 50 -6.89 -0.49 13.25
CA GLY A 50 -7.46 0.71 13.85
C GLY A 50 -8.63 1.33 13.07
N GLY A 51 -9.13 0.67 12.03
CA GLY A 51 -10.26 1.14 11.24
C GLY A 51 -11.66 0.90 11.85
N ILE A 52 -12.71 1.34 11.17
CA ILE A 52 -14.11 1.13 11.56
C ILE A 52 -14.87 0.72 10.31
N ALA A 53 -15.70 -0.31 10.40
CA ALA A 53 -16.61 -0.64 9.32
C ALA A 53 -17.69 0.45 9.18
N TYR A 54 -17.92 0.92 7.96
CA TYR A 54 -18.97 1.90 7.68
C TYR A 54 -20.12 1.24 6.94
N SER A 55 -21.34 1.48 7.40
CA SER A 55 -22.51 1.10 6.63
C SER A 55 -22.55 1.85 5.29
N PRO A 56 -23.25 1.32 4.28
CA PRO A 56 -23.46 2.04 3.03
C PRO A 56 -24.10 3.42 3.23
N GLU A 57 -25.01 3.55 4.21
CA GLU A 57 -25.68 4.81 4.51
C GLU A 57 -24.72 5.85 5.10
N LEU A 58 -23.89 5.45 6.08
CA LEU A 58 -22.85 6.32 6.61
C LEU A 58 -21.86 6.74 5.50
N LEU A 59 -21.44 5.82 4.64
CA LEU A 59 -20.57 6.13 3.50
C LEU A 59 -21.16 7.19 2.57
N ARG A 60 -22.46 7.09 2.23
CA ARG A 60 -23.15 8.11 1.42
C ARG A 60 -23.10 9.47 2.08
N ARG A 61 -23.42 9.53 3.39
CA ARG A 61 -23.42 10.78 4.16
C ARG A 61 -22.02 11.41 4.22
N LEU A 62 -20.98 10.60 4.40
CA LEU A 62 -19.59 11.06 4.39
C LEU A 62 -19.15 11.54 3.00
N LEU A 63 -19.43 10.76 1.94
CA LEU A 63 -19.06 11.11 0.56
C LEU A 63 -19.83 12.33 0.04
N ALA A 64 -21.04 12.59 0.54
CA ALA A 64 -21.84 13.76 0.22
C ALA A 64 -21.26 15.07 0.77
N LEU A 65 -20.35 15.02 1.75
CA LEU A 65 -19.70 16.23 2.26
C LEU A 65 -18.94 16.94 1.12
N PRO A 66 -19.13 18.25 0.90
CA PRO A 66 -18.49 18.97 -0.20
C PRO A 66 -16.95 18.94 -0.14
N GLN A 67 -16.40 18.95 1.07
CA GLN A 67 -14.96 18.95 1.32
C GLN A 67 -14.32 17.58 1.07
N VAL A 68 -15.11 16.49 1.09
CA VAL A 68 -14.60 15.16 0.79
C VAL A 68 -14.36 15.06 -0.72
N VAL A 69 -13.10 14.91 -1.13
CA VAL A 69 -12.71 14.81 -2.54
C VAL A 69 -12.46 13.37 -2.97
N GLY A 70 -12.38 12.42 -2.04
CA GLY A 70 -12.15 11.02 -2.32
C GLY A 70 -12.16 10.14 -1.09
N ILE A 71 -11.89 8.85 -1.32
CA ILE A 71 -11.79 7.82 -0.29
C ILE A 71 -10.63 6.89 -0.61
N LYS A 72 -9.80 6.61 0.40
CA LYS A 72 -8.83 5.55 0.41
C LYS A 72 -9.46 4.31 1.04
N LEU A 73 -9.43 3.19 0.32
CA LEU A 73 -9.88 1.88 0.83
C LEU A 73 -8.68 0.97 1.11
N ALA A 74 -8.53 0.53 2.35
CA ALA A 74 -7.60 -0.52 2.77
C ALA A 74 -8.36 -1.53 3.60
N THR A 75 -8.97 -2.49 2.91
CA THR A 75 -9.77 -3.59 3.46
C THR A 75 -8.97 -4.86 3.66
N LEU A 76 -7.69 -4.84 3.27
CA LEU A 76 -6.67 -5.88 3.42
C LEU A 76 -6.97 -7.16 2.63
N ASP A 77 -7.95 -7.93 3.09
CA ASP A 77 -8.35 -9.23 2.53
C ASP A 77 -9.83 -9.25 2.10
N SER A 78 -10.63 -8.24 2.46
CA SER A 78 -12.05 -8.18 2.12
C SER A 78 -12.30 -7.59 0.72
N VAL A 79 -12.04 -8.41 -0.31
CA VAL A 79 -12.33 -8.06 -1.72
C VAL A 79 -13.80 -7.66 -1.93
N MET A 80 -14.74 -8.33 -1.25
CA MET A 80 -16.17 -8.02 -1.36
C MET A 80 -16.52 -6.63 -0.80
N THR A 81 -15.87 -6.22 0.31
CA THR A 81 -16.04 -4.86 0.85
C THR A 81 -15.49 -3.84 -0.14
N PHE A 82 -14.29 -4.08 -0.69
CA PHE A 82 -13.72 -3.20 -1.70
C PHE A 82 -14.64 -3.03 -2.91
N GLN A 83 -15.14 -4.13 -3.48
CA GLN A 83 -16.06 -4.11 -4.62
C GLN A 83 -17.34 -3.32 -4.32
N SER A 84 -17.95 -3.56 -3.16
CA SER A 84 -19.20 -2.90 -2.75
C SER A 84 -19.02 -1.40 -2.64
N VAL A 85 -17.94 -0.94 -1.99
CA VAL A 85 -17.67 0.50 -1.84
C VAL A 85 -17.22 1.12 -3.16
N ALA A 86 -16.42 0.43 -3.97
CA ALA A 86 -16.01 0.90 -5.29
C ALA A 86 -17.23 1.09 -6.21
N HIS A 87 -18.18 0.15 -6.20
CA HIS A 87 -19.43 0.26 -6.95
C HIS A 87 -20.28 1.46 -6.50
N LEU A 88 -20.44 1.64 -5.18
CA LEU A 88 -21.14 2.80 -4.61
C LEU A 88 -20.50 4.12 -5.05
N VAL A 89 -19.16 4.24 -4.94
CA VAL A 89 -18.43 5.45 -5.34
C VAL A 89 -18.59 5.72 -6.84
N ALA A 90 -18.47 4.70 -7.69
CA ALA A 90 -18.59 4.84 -9.13
C ALA A 90 -20.00 5.24 -9.57
N GLY A 91 -21.03 4.63 -8.97
CA GLY A 91 -22.44 4.84 -9.33
C GLY A 91 -23.02 6.15 -8.78
N GLU A 92 -22.74 6.47 -7.52
CA GLU A 92 -23.39 7.58 -6.82
C GLU A 92 -22.48 8.82 -6.71
N PHE A 93 -21.16 8.64 -6.74
CA PHE A 93 -20.20 9.72 -6.51
C PHE A 93 -19.04 9.75 -7.54
N PRO A 94 -19.31 9.77 -8.86
CA PRO A 94 -18.28 9.57 -9.90
C PRO A 94 -17.15 10.63 -9.91
N ARG A 95 -17.40 11.80 -9.32
CA ARG A 95 -16.40 12.88 -9.15
C ARG A 95 -15.44 12.65 -7.98
N LYS A 96 -15.74 11.74 -7.06
CA LYS A 96 -14.87 11.44 -5.91
C LYS A 96 -13.75 10.49 -6.36
N LEU A 97 -12.55 10.72 -5.85
CA LEU A 97 -11.40 9.89 -6.17
C LEU A 97 -11.43 8.59 -5.35
N LEU A 98 -11.47 7.44 -6.00
CA LEU A 98 -11.21 6.15 -5.36
C LEU A 98 -9.71 5.87 -5.35
N ILE A 99 -9.13 5.78 -4.16
CA ILE A 99 -7.72 5.51 -3.92
C ILE A 99 -7.61 4.11 -3.32
N THR A 100 -6.86 3.22 -3.97
CA THR A 100 -6.58 1.91 -3.37
C THR A 100 -5.47 2.02 -2.34
N GLY A 101 -5.70 1.44 -1.18
CA GLY A 101 -4.71 1.10 -0.16
C GLY A 101 -4.50 -0.41 -0.06
N GLU A 102 -4.84 -1.16 -1.12
CA GLU A 102 -4.83 -2.63 -1.13
C GLU A 102 -3.48 -3.15 -1.65
N ASP A 103 -2.64 -3.61 -0.73
CA ASP A 103 -1.35 -4.21 -1.07
C ASP A 103 -1.51 -5.65 -1.61
N ARG A 104 -2.45 -6.43 -1.07
CA ARG A 104 -2.65 -7.87 -1.39
C ARG A 104 -3.37 -8.14 -2.70
N PHE A 105 -3.99 -7.12 -3.30
CA PHE A 105 -4.70 -7.26 -4.57
C PHE A 105 -4.68 -5.98 -5.40
N LEU A 106 -3.54 -5.26 -5.41
CA LEU A 106 -3.37 -3.97 -6.08
C LEU A 106 -3.80 -3.97 -7.56
N GLY A 107 -3.41 -4.98 -8.33
CA GLY A 107 -3.83 -5.07 -9.73
C GLY A 107 -5.36 -5.13 -9.85
N TYR A 108 -5.99 -5.99 -9.05
CA TYR A 108 -7.44 -6.15 -9.06
C TYR A 108 -8.18 -4.88 -8.60
N SER A 109 -7.67 -4.16 -7.60
CA SER A 109 -8.30 -2.93 -7.12
C SER A 109 -8.32 -1.81 -8.17
N LEU A 110 -7.32 -1.76 -9.07
CA LEU A 110 -7.32 -0.88 -10.24
C LEU A 110 -8.42 -1.29 -11.24
N MET A 111 -8.60 -2.59 -11.50
CA MET A 111 -9.67 -3.09 -12.36
C MET A 111 -11.07 -2.76 -11.81
N CYS A 112 -11.21 -2.68 -10.49
CA CYS A 112 -12.42 -2.26 -9.81
C CYS A 112 -12.66 -0.73 -9.84
N GLY A 113 -11.79 0.06 -10.48
CA GLY A 113 -11.99 1.49 -10.71
C GLY A 113 -11.17 2.42 -9.81
N ALA A 114 -10.22 1.90 -9.03
CA ALA A 114 -9.27 2.77 -8.33
C ALA A 114 -8.42 3.57 -9.33
N ARG A 115 -8.30 4.88 -9.10
CA ARG A 115 -7.58 5.81 -10.00
C ARG A 115 -6.26 6.31 -9.43
N ALA A 116 -5.95 5.95 -8.19
CA ALA A 116 -4.72 6.27 -7.50
C ALA A 116 -4.40 5.18 -6.48
N ALA A 117 -3.16 5.08 -6.05
CA ALA A 117 -2.72 4.17 -5.01
C ALA A 117 -2.02 4.94 -3.88
N LEU A 118 -2.38 4.62 -2.64
CA LEU A 118 -1.69 5.04 -1.43
C LEU A 118 -1.52 3.79 -0.54
N ILE A 119 -0.52 3.00 -0.90
CA ILE A 119 -0.30 1.61 -0.43
C ILE A 119 1.01 1.51 0.36
N GLY A 120 1.14 0.49 1.22
CA GLY A 120 2.35 0.31 2.02
C GLY A 120 3.55 -0.10 1.15
N MET A 121 3.35 -0.95 0.14
CA MET A 121 4.36 -1.27 -0.87
C MET A 121 4.80 -0.03 -1.66
N GLY A 122 4.10 1.10 -1.61
CA GLY A 122 4.55 2.35 -2.21
C GLY A 122 5.79 2.95 -1.51
N ALA A 123 6.16 2.45 -0.33
CA ALA A 123 7.36 2.88 0.38
C ALA A 123 8.66 2.27 -0.17
N ALA A 124 8.58 1.15 -0.92
CA ALA A 124 9.74 0.43 -1.43
C ALA A 124 9.45 -0.21 -2.80
N CYS A 125 10.48 -0.51 -3.60
CA CYS A 125 10.29 -1.05 -4.97
C CYS A 125 9.44 -0.17 -5.90
N THR A 126 9.33 1.15 -5.65
CA THR A 126 8.40 2.10 -6.32
C THR A 126 8.32 1.99 -7.84
N GLY A 127 9.43 1.63 -8.50
CA GLY A 127 9.48 1.40 -9.94
C GLY A 127 8.56 0.26 -10.41
N LEU A 128 8.42 -0.81 -9.63
CA LEU A 128 7.57 -1.96 -9.93
C LEU A 128 6.08 -1.56 -9.91
N GLN A 129 5.62 -0.90 -8.83
CA GLN A 129 4.22 -0.48 -8.72
C GLN A 129 3.90 0.65 -9.71
N HIS A 130 4.85 1.56 -9.98
CA HIS A 130 4.70 2.57 -11.02
C HIS A 130 4.46 1.93 -12.40
N LYS A 131 5.29 0.95 -12.80
CA LYS A 131 5.10 0.23 -14.08
C LYS A 131 3.74 -0.46 -14.15
N LEU A 132 3.28 -1.07 -13.05
CA LEU A 132 1.96 -1.71 -12.98
C LEU A 132 0.85 -0.69 -13.26
N MET A 133 0.86 0.43 -12.53
CA MET A 133 -0.13 1.49 -12.69
C MET A 133 -0.11 2.09 -14.11
N ARG A 134 1.08 2.34 -14.67
CA ARG A 134 1.23 2.80 -16.06
C ARG A 134 0.68 1.79 -17.05
N ALA A 135 0.96 0.51 -16.89
CA ALA A 135 0.44 -0.53 -17.78
C ALA A 135 -1.10 -0.58 -17.75
N HIS A 136 -1.71 -0.40 -16.57
CA HIS A 136 -3.17 -0.30 -16.44
C HIS A 136 -3.72 0.93 -17.19
N PHE A 137 -3.21 2.12 -16.88
CA PHE A 137 -3.73 3.37 -17.46
C PHE A 137 -3.42 3.54 -18.95
N ASP A 138 -2.33 2.95 -19.45
CA ASP A 138 -1.98 2.94 -20.87
C ASP A 138 -2.71 1.83 -21.67
N GLY A 139 -3.55 1.00 -21.03
CA GLY A 139 -4.26 -0.11 -21.68
C GLY A 139 -3.38 -1.28 -22.11
N LYS A 140 -2.19 -1.46 -21.50
CA LYS A 140 -1.22 -2.52 -21.84
C LYS A 140 -1.54 -3.81 -21.09
N ALA A 141 -2.62 -4.49 -21.48
CA ALA A 141 -3.19 -5.63 -20.76
C ALA A 141 -2.17 -6.75 -20.42
N ALA A 142 -1.39 -7.23 -21.39
CA ALA A 142 -0.41 -8.30 -21.15
C ALA A 142 0.67 -7.89 -20.13
N THR A 143 1.18 -6.66 -20.26
CA THR A 143 2.15 -6.10 -19.32
C THR A 143 1.54 -5.91 -17.93
N PHE A 144 0.29 -5.44 -17.87
CA PHE A 144 -0.45 -5.27 -16.62
C PHE A 144 -0.65 -6.59 -15.89
N LEU A 145 -1.01 -7.68 -16.59
CA LEU A 145 -1.16 -9.00 -15.99
C LEU A 145 0.17 -9.52 -15.41
N ALA A 146 1.25 -9.46 -16.18
CA ALA A 146 2.57 -9.89 -15.72
C ALA A 146 3.07 -9.08 -14.51
N LEU A 147 2.85 -7.77 -14.52
CA LEU A 147 3.22 -6.90 -13.39
C LEU A 147 2.30 -7.09 -12.18
N SER A 148 1.03 -7.44 -12.39
CA SER A 148 0.09 -7.73 -11.29
C SER A 148 0.54 -8.96 -10.52
N GLU A 149 0.98 -10.01 -11.23
CA GLU A 149 1.57 -11.21 -10.62
C GLU A 149 2.86 -10.86 -9.85
N ALA A 150 3.75 -10.06 -10.45
CA ALA A 150 5.00 -9.66 -9.81
C ALA A 150 4.79 -8.87 -8.51
N VAL A 151 3.86 -7.90 -8.53
CA VAL A 151 3.48 -7.12 -7.35
C VAL A 151 2.81 -7.98 -6.29
N ASP A 152 1.89 -8.87 -6.68
CA ASP A 152 1.23 -9.76 -5.73
C ASP A 152 2.25 -10.67 -5.02
N ARG A 153 3.23 -11.24 -5.76
CA ARG A 153 4.32 -12.04 -5.17
C ARG A 153 5.13 -11.27 -4.13
N LEU A 154 5.39 -9.98 -4.34
CA LEU A 154 6.04 -9.15 -3.31
C LEU A 154 5.13 -8.96 -2.08
N SER A 155 3.85 -8.70 -2.31
CA SER A 155 2.87 -8.53 -1.23
C SER A 155 2.73 -9.81 -0.37
N GLN A 156 2.86 -11.00 -0.97
CA GLN A 156 2.78 -12.29 -0.29
C GLN A 156 3.90 -12.56 0.71
N VAL A 157 4.99 -11.79 0.68
CA VAL A 157 6.09 -11.90 1.66
C VAL A 157 6.23 -10.66 2.53
N THR A 158 5.44 -9.62 2.28
CA THR A 158 5.55 -8.33 2.99
C THR A 158 4.28 -7.92 3.74
N PHE A 159 3.11 -8.42 3.33
CA PHE A 159 1.81 -8.17 3.95
C PHE A 159 1.21 -9.51 4.39
N VAL A 160 1.84 -10.13 5.38
CA VAL A 160 1.41 -11.42 5.97
C VAL A 160 1.23 -11.26 7.49
N PRO A 161 0.40 -12.10 8.14
CA PRO A 161 0.29 -12.09 9.59
C PRO A 161 1.65 -12.29 10.31
N PRO A 162 1.92 -11.58 11.42
CA PRO A 162 1.16 -10.43 11.93
C PRO A 162 1.27 -9.24 10.98
N MET A 163 0.13 -8.63 10.62
CA MET A 163 0.07 -7.62 9.56
C MET A 163 0.80 -6.35 9.93
N GLU A 164 0.83 -6.01 11.21
CA GLU A 164 1.55 -4.87 11.80
C GLU A 164 3.05 -4.91 11.46
N GLY A 165 3.60 -6.10 11.23
CA GLY A 165 4.99 -6.30 10.82
C GLY A 165 5.32 -5.76 9.42
N TYR A 166 4.34 -5.32 8.63
CA TYR A 166 4.59 -4.80 7.28
C TYR A 166 5.56 -3.61 7.27
N ILE A 167 5.56 -2.76 8.31
CA ILE A 167 6.47 -1.60 8.41
C ILE A 167 7.92 -2.09 8.40
N ARG A 168 8.26 -3.01 9.30
CA ARG A 168 9.59 -3.64 9.34
C ARG A 168 9.93 -4.35 8.04
N ARG A 169 8.97 -5.07 7.43
CA ARG A 169 9.18 -5.75 6.14
C ARG A 169 9.46 -4.76 5.01
N MET A 170 8.83 -3.58 4.98
CA MET A 170 9.15 -2.50 4.03
C MET A 170 10.53 -1.90 4.26
N LEU A 171 10.91 -1.68 5.52
CA LEU A 171 12.27 -1.27 5.84
C LEU A 171 13.30 -2.33 5.41
N TRP A 172 13.00 -3.62 5.57
CA TRP A 172 13.84 -4.70 5.08
C TRP A 172 13.94 -4.75 3.56
N VAL A 173 12.87 -4.44 2.82
CA VAL A 173 12.97 -4.26 1.36
C VAL A 173 13.95 -3.14 1.04
N LEU A 174 13.85 -1.97 1.69
CA LEU A 174 14.79 -0.86 1.48
C LEU A 174 16.23 -1.24 1.83
N ALA A 175 16.45 -2.02 2.88
CA ALA A 175 17.76 -2.55 3.24
C ALA A 175 18.32 -3.50 2.18
N HIS A 176 17.51 -4.42 1.65
CA HIS A 176 17.93 -5.28 0.53
C HIS A 176 18.29 -4.49 -0.72
N LEU A 177 17.53 -3.43 -1.01
CA LEU A 177 17.80 -2.51 -2.13
C LEU A 177 19.01 -1.61 -1.90
N GLY A 178 19.60 -1.60 -0.70
CA GLY A 178 20.75 -0.75 -0.35
C GLY A 178 20.40 0.72 -0.18
N VAL A 179 19.12 1.04 0.06
CA VAL A 179 18.65 2.42 0.29
C VAL A 179 18.94 2.88 1.73
N ILE A 180 18.83 1.95 2.68
CA ILE A 180 19.15 2.16 4.09
C ILE A 180 20.03 1.02 4.58
N GLU A 181 20.79 1.27 5.64
CA GLU A 181 21.52 0.22 6.34
C GLU A 181 20.56 -0.70 7.11
N ARG A 182 20.98 -1.95 7.32
CA ARG A 182 20.13 -2.97 7.96
C ARG A 182 19.74 -2.58 9.38
N GLU A 183 20.62 -1.91 10.10
CA GLU A 183 20.43 -1.42 11.47
C GLU A 183 19.35 -0.32 11.52
N SER A 184 19.11 0.38 10.40
CA SER A 184 18.05 1.39 10.26
C SER A 184 16.68 0.78 10.00
N ALA A 185 16.60 -0.55 9.80
CA ALA A 185 15.35 -1.26 9.55
C ALA A 185 14.67 -1.80 10.83
N HIS A 186 14.98 -1.21 11.98
CA HIS A 186 14.36 -1.57 13.25
C HIS A 186 13.03 -0.84 13.44
N ASP A 187 11.98 -1.60 13.72
CA ASP A 187 10.66 -1.08 14.07
C ASP A 187 10.35 -1.42 15.54
N PRO A 188 10.46 -0.46 16.47
CA PRO A 188 10.26 -0.72 17.90
C PRO A 188 8.79 -0.89 18.30
N TRP A 189 7.83 -0.55 17.43
CA TRP A 189 6.39 -0.68 17.70
C TRP A 189 5.75 -1.87 16.98
N GLY A 190 6.45 -2.44 16.01
CA GLY A 190 6.05 -3.65 15.31
C GLY A 190 6.31 -4.93 16.11
N PRO A 191 5.69 -6.05 15.70
CA PRO A 191 5.93 -7.36 16.30
C PRO A 191 7.37 -7.83 16.06
N GLU A 192 7.81 -8.80 16.87
CA GLU A 192 9.00 -9.57 16.53
C GLU A 192 8.75 -10.37 15.25
N LEU A 193 9.72 -10.31 14.33
CA LEU A 193 9.68 -11.00 13.04
C LEU A 193 10.90 -11.90 12.93
N GLU A 194 10.71 -13.06 12.32
CA GLU A 194 11.79 -14.04 12.15
C GLU A 194 12.79 -13.60 11.08
N GLU A 195 14.07 -13.94 11.27
CA GLU A 195 15.12 -13.70 10.26
C GLU A 195 14.81 -14.40 8.92
N GLY A 196 14.05 -15.50 8.97
CA GLY A 196 13.58 -16.22 7.79
C GLY A 196 12.78 -15.34 6.84
N GLU A 197 12.00 -14.38 7.36
CA GLU A 197 11.23 -13.44 6.57
C GLU A 197 12.12 -12.44 5.83
N PHE A 198 13.18 -11.91 6.48
CA PHE A 198 14.19 -11.08 5.81
C PHE A 198 14.83 -11.83 4.63
N VAL A 199 15.19 -13.10 4.84
CA VAL A 199 15.76 -13.95 3.79
C VAL A 199 14.76 -14.21 2.66
N ALA A 200 13.49 -14.47 2.98
CA ALA A 200 12.41 -14.70 2.00
C ALA A 200 12.15 -13.47 1.14
N ILE A 201 12.13 -12.26 1.72
CA ILE A 201 12.03 -10.99 1.00
C ILE A 201 13.18 -10.86 0.00
N GLY A 202 14.43 -11.04 0.44
CA GLY A 202 15.59 -10.94 -0.45
C GLY A 202 15.58 -11.97 -1.60
N LYS A 203 15.08 -13.20 -1.36
CA LYS A 203 14.89 -14.20 -2.41
C LYS A 203 13.83 -13.74 -3.43
N THR A 204 12.71 -13.20 -2.94
CA THR A 204 11.61 -12.70 -3.77
C THR A 204 12.08 -11.54 -4.65
N LEU A 205 12.78 -10.55 -4.08
CA LEU A 205 13.32 -9.41 -4.83
C LEU A 205 14.29 -9.84 -5.94
N ARG A 206 15.16 -10.84 -5.69
CA ARG A 206 16.01 -11.42 -6.74
C ARG A 206 15.20 -12.09 -7.85
N ALA A 207 14.18 -12.85 -7.48
CA ALA A 207 13.32 -13.54 -8.44
C ALA A 207 12.48 -12.55 -9.29
N LEU A 208 12.16 -11.39 -8.74
CA LEU A 208 11.50 -10.28 -9.44
C LEU A 208 12.47 -9.43 -10.28
N GLY A 209 13.79 -9.65 -10.16
CA GLY A 209 14.80 -8.85 -10.85
C GLY A 209 15.06 -7.47 -10.24
N GLU A 210 14.52 -7.21 -9.05
CA GLU A 210 14.73 -5.96 -8.30
C GLU A 210 16.12 -5.88 -7.66
N LEU A 211 16.79 -7.02 -7.51
CA LEU A 211 18.19 -7.11 -7.08
C LEU A 211 19.07 -7.64 -8.21
N PRO A 212 20.28 -7.12 -8.38
CA PRO A 212 21.23 -7.67 -9.34
C PRO A 212 21.48 -9.15 -9.01
N SER A 213 21.50 -9.98 -10.05
CA SER A 213 21.95 -11.37 -9.93
C SER A 213 23.37 -11.35 -9.35
N ARG A 214 23.61 -12.14 -8.30
CA ARG A 214 24.93 -12.27 -7.66
C ARG A 214 25.94 -12.63 -8.77
N ARG A 215 26.68 -11.65 -9.29
CA ARG A 215 27.93 -11.93 -9.98
C ARG A 215 28.82 -12.56 -8.91
N VAL A 216 29.12 -13.85 -9.07
CA VAL A 216 30.13 -14.52 -8.25
C VAL A 216 31.45 -13.79 -8.50
N ARG A 217 31.80 -12.85 -7.61
CA ARG A 217 33.05 -12.07 -7.66
C ARG A 217 34.32 -12.96 -7.62
N GLY A 218 34.17 -14.28 -7.44
CA GLY A 218 35.26 -15.25 -7.41
C GLY A 218 35.78 -15.76 -8.76
N VAL A 219 35.01 -15.67 -9.86
CA VAL A 219 35.45 -16.28 -11.15
C VAL A 219 36.35 -15.34 -11.96
N GLU A 220 36.21 -14.03 -11.78
CA GLU A 220 36.98 -13.03 -12.54
C GLU A 220 38.40 -12.81 -11.97
N ILE A 221 38.58 -13.04 -10.66
CA ILE A 221 39.90 -13.01 -10.01
C ILE A 221 40.73 -14.25 -10.42
N ALA A 222 40.11 -15.43 -10.50
CA ALA A 222 40.78 -16.65 -10.96
C ALA A 222 41.23 -16.58 -12.43
N ARG A 223 40.42 -15.98 -13.32
CA ARG A 223 40.80 -15.79 -14.73
C ARG A 223 41.94 -14.79 -14.93
N ARG A 224 42.02 -13.73 -14.12
CA ARG A 224 43.13 -12.75 -14.16
C ARG A 224 44.42 -13.29 -13.52
N ALA A 225 44.32 -14.19 -12.54
CA ALA A 225 45.49 -14.84 -11.95
C ALA A 225 46.14 -15.85 -12.91
N LEU A 226 45.34 -16.65 -13.63
CA LEU A 226 45.89 -17.61 -14.61
C LEU A 226 46.55 -16.94 -15.83
N THR A 227 46.06 -15.78 -16.26
CA THR A 227 46.67 -15.04 -17.40
C THR A 227 47.95 -14.29 -17.04
N ARG A 228 48.21 -14.04 -15.75
CA ARG A 228 49.46 -13.43 -15.27
C ARG A 228 50.55 -14.45 -14.95
N SER A 229 50.22 -15.72 -14.76
CA SER A 229 51.20 -16.79 -14.52
C SER A 229 51.72 -17.44 -15.82
N LEU A 230 51.27 -16.97 -16.98
CA LEU A 230 51.66 -17.45 -18.32
C LEU A 230 52.33 -16.35 -19.16
N ARG A 231 52.89 -15.31 -18.52
CA ARG A 231 53.72 -14.29 -19.18
C ARG A 231 55.06 -14.15 -18.47
#